data_AF-R7UQJ8-F1
#
_entry.id   AF-R7UQJ8-F1
#
_cell.length_a   1.000
_cell.length_b   1.000
_cell.length_c   1.000
_cell.angle_alpha   90.00
_cell.angle_beta   90.00
_cell.angle_gamma   90.00
#
_symmetry.space_group_name_H-M   'P 1'
#
loop_
_entity.id
_entity.type
_entity.pdbx_description
1 polymer ?
#
loop_
_entity_poly.entity_id
_entity_poly.type
_entity_poly.pdbx_seq_one_letter_code
_entity_poly.pdbx_strand_id
1 'polypeptide(L)' 'MSVNIKEAVSKCEVCHERDKDNTQEPLMPHDIINRPWAKVLTDLFELHGDHYLVLVDYFSGFFEID' A
#
# COMPACT_ATOMS: atom_id res chain seq x y z
N MET A 1 -14.89 -23.01 11.39
CA MET A 1 -15.70 -21.80 11.12
C MET A 1 -15.42 -21.18 9.75
N SER A 2 -14.17 -21.14 9.27
CA SER A 2 -13.83 -20.55 7.96
C SER A 2 -14.43 -21.29 6.74
N VAL A 3 -14.62 -22.61 6.81
CA VAL A 3 -15.13 -23.42 5.68
C VAL A 3 -16.58 -23.06 5.34
N ASN A 4 -17.45 -22.94 6.34
CA ASN A 4 -18.87 -22.61 6.12
C ASN A 4 -19.06 -21.23 5.49
N ILE A 5 -18.20 -20.27 5.84
CA ILE A 5 -18.24 -18.92 5.26
C ILE A 5 -17.80 -18.97 3.80
N LYS A 6 -16.74 -19.72 3.48
CA LYS A 6 -16.29 -19.92 2.10
C LYS A 6 -17.37 -20.59 1.24
N GLU A 7 -18.05 -21.60 1.77
CA GLU A 7 -19.17 -22.24 1.06
C GLU A 7 -20.35 -21.31 0.85
N ALA A 8 -20.70 -20.49 1.85
CA ALA A 8 -21.78 -19.51 1.73
C ALA A 8 -21.45 -18.44 0.68
N VAL A 9 -20.21 -17.93 0.67
CA VAL A 9 -19.74 -16.95 -0.32
C VAL A 9 -19.67 -17.55 -1.72
N SER A 10 -19.22 -18.81 -1.86
CA SER A 10 -19.17 -19.51 -3.16
C SER A 10 -20.54 -19.76 -3.77
N LYS A 11 -21.59 -19.92 -2.95
CA LYS A 11 -22.98 -20.12 -3.40
C LYS A 11 -23.73 -18.80 -3.63
N CYS A 12 -23.13 -17.66 -3.32
CA CYS A 12 -23.76 -16.36 -3.50
C CYS A 12 -23.59 -15.88 -4.95
N GLU A 13 -24.68 -15.80 -5.70
CA GLU A 13 -24.71 -15.37 -7.11
C GLU A 13 -24.09 -13.97 -7.29
N VAL A 14 -24.44 -13.02 -6.41
CA VAL A 14 -23.91 -11.65 -6.44
C VAL A 14 -22.40 -11.62 -6.21
N CYS A 15 -21.88 -12.44 -5.29
CA CYS A 15 -20.44 -12.52 -5.05
C CYS A 15 -19.71 -13.12 -6.26
N HIS A 16 -20.29 -14.15 -6.87
CA HIS A 16 -19.71 -14.84 -8.02
C HIS A 16 -19.68 -13.97 -9.28
N GLU A 17 -20.65 -13.07 -9.46
CA GLU A 17 -20.62 -12.07 -10.54
C GLU A 17 -19.48 -11.07 -10.37
N ARG A 18 -19.15 -10.71 -9.13
CA ARG A 18 -18.14 -9.68 -8.78
C ARG A 18 -16.75 -10.24 -8.47
N ASP A 19 -16.60 -11.56 -8.45
CA ASP A 19 -15.32 -12.21 -8.13
C ASP A 19 -14.20 -11.79 -9.10
N LYS A 20 -14.55 -11.61 -10.38
CA LYS A 20 -13.62 -11.13 -11.42
C LYS A 20 -13.25 -9.66 -11.30
N ASP A 21 -14.09 -8.85 -10.64
CA ASP A 21 -13.86 -7.41 -10.44
C ASP A 21 -12.78 -7.15 -9.39
N ASN A 22 -12.48 -8.14 -8.52
CA ASN A 22 -11.48 -8.03 -7.46
C ASN A 22 -10.17 -8.76 -7.81
N THR A 23 -9.75 -8.69 -9.07
CA THR A 23 -8.45 -9.22 -9.45
C THR A 23 -7.36 -8.31 -8.88
N GLN A 24 -6.40 -8.87 -8.15
CA GLN A 24 -5.26 -8.12 -7.65
C GLN A 24 -4.46 -7.58 -8.83
N GLU A 25 -4.48 -6.26 -9.03
CA GLU A 25 -3.72 -5.62 -10.08
C GLU A 25 -2.22 -5.69 -9.79
N PRO A 26 -1.36 -5.84 -10.82
CA PRO A 26 0.08 -5.79 -10.64
C PRO A 26 0.49 -4.39 -10.15
N LEU A 27 1.49 -4.35 -9.27
CA LEU A 27 2.07 -3.08 -8.83
C LEU A 27 2.68 -2.37 -10.05
N MET A 28 2.21 -1.16 -10.33
CA MET A 28 2.79 -0.35 -11.41
C MET A 28 4.20 0.11 -11.02
N PRO A 29 5.21 -0.07 -11.89
CA PRO A 29 6.54 0.45 -11.64
C PRO A 29 6.51 1.98 -11.65
N HIS A 30 7.33 2.58 -10.81
CA HIS A 30 7.51 4.03 -10.77
C HIS A 30 8.63 4.46 -11.71
N ASP A 31 8.57 5.70 -12.18
CA ASP A 31 9.63 6.29 -12.99
C ASP A 31 10.99 6.27 -12.26
N ILE A 32 12.05 6.02 -13.04
CA ILE A 32 13.42 6.05 -12.53
C ILE A 32 13.84 7.50 -12.34
N ILE A 33 14.26 7.82 -11.13
CA ILE A 33 14.75 9.14 -10.76
C ILE A 33 16.27 9.13 -10.87
N ASN A 34 16.85 10.18 -11.43
CA ASN A 34 18.29 10.27 -11.71
C ASN A 34 19.01 11.37 -10.89
N ARG A 35 18.32 12.02 -9.95
CA ARG A 35 18.87 13.11 -9.13
C ARG A 35 18.37 13.03 -7.68
N PRO A 36 19.25 13.24 -6.68
CA PRO A 36 18.84 13.39 -5.29
C PRO A 36 17.77 14.47 -5.10
N TRP A 37 16.84 14.24 -4.19
CA TRP A 37 15.77 15.17 -3.79
C TRP A 37 14.80 15.58 -4.90
N ALA A 38 14.77 14.85 -6.02
CA ALA A 38 13.80 15.11 -7.09
C ALA A 38 12.39 14.56 -6.79
N LYS A 39 12.30 13.54 -5.92
CA LYS A 39 11.06 13.04 -5.33
C LYS A 39 11.33 12.68 -3.88
N VAL A 40 10.42 13.09 -3.02
CA VAL A 40 10.49 12.85 -1.58
C VAL A 40 9.29 12.00 -1.20
N LEU A 41 9.52 10.92 -0.47
CA LEU A 41 8.47 10.18 0.23
C LEU A 41 8.32 10.79 1.61
N THR A 42 7.08 10.88 2.08
CA THR A 42 6.78 11.43 3.40
C THR A 42 5.87 10.46 4.15
N ASP A 43 6.14 10.21 5.42
CA ASP A 43 5.26 9.44 6.27
C ASP A 43 5.16 10.03 7.67
N LEU A 44 4.01 9.85 8.32
CA LEU A 44 3.77 10.32 9.68
C LEU A 44 3.77 9.11 10.61
N PHE A 45 4.60 9.13 11.64
CA PHE A 45 4.56 8.11 12.68
C PHE A 45 4.43 8.74 14.06
N GLU A 46 3.92 7.95 15.00
CA GLU A 46 3.80 8.33 16.40
C GLU A 46 4.74 7.47 17.24
N LEU A 47 5.47 8.11 18.14
CA LEU A 47 6.30 7.44 19.14
C LEU A 47 6.11 8.14 20.49
N HIS A 48 5.67 7.39 21.48
CA HIS A 48 5.41 7.90 22.85
C HIS A 48 4.42 9.08 22.93
N GLY A 49 3.49 9.19 21.98
CA GLY A 49 2.53 10.29 21.91
C GLY A 49 3.05 11.52 21.17
N ASP A 50 4.32 11.51 20.74
CA ASP A 50 4.89 12.53 19.87
C ASP A 50 4.76 12.11 18.41
N HIS A 51 4.40 13.05 17.54
CA HIS A 51 4.28 12.84 16.10
C HIS A 51 5.54 13.29 15.39
N TYR A 52 5.99 12.49 14.44
CA TYR A 52 7.21 12.71 13.67
C TYR A 52 6.91 12.59 12.18
N LEU A 53 7.56 13.44 11.40
CA LEU A 53 7.51 13.40 9.93
C LEU A 53 8.80 12.78 9.40
N VAL A 54 8.70 11.64 8.75
CA VAL A 54 9.83 11.04 8.02
C VAL A 54 9.81 11.56 6.60
N LEU A 55 10.93 12.12 6.15
CA LEU A 55 11.19 12.46 4.77
C LEU A 55 12.21 11.47 4.22
N VAL A 56 11.96 10.89 3.04
CA VAL A 56 12.91 9.97 2.39
C VAL A 56 13.17 10.44 0.96
N ASP A 57 14.44 10.65 0.61
CA ASP A 57 14.87 10.85 -0.76
C ASP A 57 14.65 9.56 -1.56
N TYR A 58 13.78 9.62 -2.58
CA TYR A 58 13.46 8.45 -3.40
C TYR A 58 14.65 7.95 -4.22
N PHE A 59 15.63 8.82 -4.53
CA PHE A 59 16.79 8.45 -5.33
C PHE A 59 17.80 7.61 -4.55
N SER A 60 18.19 8.05 -3.35
CA SER A 60 19.22 7.41 -2.53
C SER A 60 18.69 6.55 -1.39
N GLY A 61 17.43 6.71 -1.00
CA GLY A 61 16.87 6.13 0.22
C GLY A 61 17.33 6.83 1.51
N PHE A 62 18.04 7.95 1.42
CA PHE A 62 18.41 8.76 2.57
C PHE A 62 17.17 9.33 3.25
N PHE A 63 17.07 9.24 4.57
CA PHE A 63 15.91 9.72 5.32
C PHE A 63 16.29 10.75 6.38
N GLU A 64 15.36 11.67 6.62
CA GLU A 64 15.39 12.68 7.67
C GLU A 64 14.11 12.58 8.50
N ILE A 65 14.19 12.97 9.78
CA ILE A 65 13.06 13.00 10.71
C ILE A 65 12.93 14.43 11.21
N ASP A 66 11.73 14.98 11.09
CA ASP A 66 11.32 16.27 11.64
C ASP A 66 10.30 16.06 12.78
#